data_AF-A0A364GJX6-F1
#
_entry.id   AF-A0A364GJX6-F1
#
_cell.length_a   1.000
_cell.length_b   1.000
_cell.length_c   1.000
_cell.angle_alpha   90.00
_cell.angle_beta   90.00
_cell.angle_gamma   90.00
#
_symmetry.space_group_name_H-M   'P 1'
#
loop_
_entity.id
_entity.type
_entity.pdbx_description
1 polymer ?
#
loop_
_entity_poly.entity_id
_entity_poly.type
_entity_poly.pdbx_seq_one_letter_code
_entity_poly.pdbx_strand_id
1 'polypeptide(L)'
;MSNAIEQRTPEWYAQRAGRITASRFADAIAFTGGEPGDVYKSGPKKGQPKPRQSTGARDKYMREIVFERLAATSTHQVGGRATKWGEEIEPFGREQVELVTGHIIAPGGFFTHLRYEFLGA
;
A
#
# COMPACT_ATOMS: atom_id res chain seq x y z
N MET A 1 -24.49 4.22 13.90
CA MET A 1 -23.19 4.78 14.32
C MET A 1 -22.12 3.77 13.90
N SER A 2 -21.22 4.15 13.01
CA SER A 2 -20.20 3.25 12.49
C SER A 2 -19.13 3.01 13.55
N ASN A 3 -18.96 1.76 14.01
CA ASN A 3 -17.86 1.32 14.88
C ASN A 3 -16.49 1.26 14.14
N ALA A 4 -16.35 2.00 13.04
CA ALA A 4 -15.16 1.99 12.21
C ALA A 4 -14.14 2.96 12.79
N ILE A 5 -12.91 2.50 13.02
CA ILE A 5 -11.80 3.36 13.44
C ILE A 5 -11.51 4.37 12.32
N GLU A 6 -11.61 5.64 12.65
CA GLU A 6 -11.47 6.73 11.67
C GLU A 6 -10.05 6.80 11.10
N GLN A 7 -9.96 7.11 9.80
CA GLN A 7 -8.68 7.24 9.11
C GLN A 7 -7.81 8.32 9.77
N ARG A 8 -6.48 8.13 9.76
CA ARG A 8 -5.48 9.07 10.31
C ARG A 8 -5.48 9.20 11.85
N THR A 9 -6.23 8.38 12.56
CA THR A 9 -6.16 8.27 14.04
C THR A 9 -5.00 7.38 14.48
N PRO A 10 -4.46 7.54 15.71
CA PRO A 10 -3.46 6.63 16.27
C PRO A 10 -3.89 5.15 16.23
N GLU A 11 -5.16 4.88 16.50
CA GLU A 11 -5.76 3.54 16.47
C GLU A 11 -5.76 2.96 15.05
N TRP A 12 -6.03 3.80 14.04
CA TRP A 12 -5.95 3.39 12.62
C TRP A 12 -4.52 3.05 12.20
N TYR A 13 -3.55 3.84 12.65
CA TYR A 13 -2.14 3.54 12.42
C TYR A 13 -1.69 2.24 13.11
N ALA A 14 -2.14 2.00 14.35
CA ALA A 14 -1.89 0.76 15.07
C ALA A 14 -2.48 -0.47 14.36
N GLN A 15 -3.68 -0.35 13.77
CA GLN A 15 -4.26 -1.41 12.95
C GLN A 15 -3.47 -1.72 11.66
N ARG A 16 -2.71 -0.75 11.13
CA ARG A 16 -1.91 -0.94 9.92
C ARG A 16 -0.52 -1.52 10.19
N ALA A 17 0.00 -1.36 11.40
CA ALA A 17 1.35 -1.74 11.78
C ALA A 17 1.66 -3.20 11.39
N GLY A 18 2.73 -3.39 10.61
CA GLY A 18 3.22 -4.72 10.22
C GLY A 18 2.35 -5.45 9.18
N ARG A 19 1.35 -4.79 8.60
CA ARG A 19 0.48 -5.31 7.54
C ARG A 19 0.82 -4.65 6.20
N ILE A 20 0.73 -5.45 5.13
CA ILE A 20 0.84 -4.96 3.76
C ILE A 20 -0.47 -4.25 3.42
N THR A 21 -0.37 -2.99 3.00
CA THR A 21 -1.55 -2.14 2.75
C THR A 21 -1.78 -1.92 1.26
N ALA A 22 -3.04 -1.68 0.87
CA ALA A 22 -3.40 -1.48 -0.54
C ALA A 22 -2.56 -0.40 -1.24
N SER A 23 -2.26 0.71 -0.57
CA SER A 23 -1.47 1.82 -1.14
C SER A 23 0.00 1.48 -1.41
N ARG A 24 0.53 0.41 -0.80
CA ARG A 24 1.91 -0.06 -0.98
C ARG A 24 1.99 -1.46 -1.60
N PHE A 25 0.86 -2.01 -2.05
CA PHE A 25 0.82 -3.35 -2.62
C PHE A 25 1.65 -3.46 -3.91
N ALA A 26 1.75 -2.36 -4.68
CA ALA A 26 2.63 -2.26 -5.85
C ALA A 26 4.09 -2.61 -5.51
N ASP A 27 4.61 -2.15 -4.37
CA ASP A 27 5.97 -2.48 -3.93
C ASP A 27 6.10 -3.96 -3.57
N ALA A 28 5.08 -4.54 -2.93
CA ALA A 28 5.10 -5.95 -2.54
C ALA A 28 5.18 -6.90 -3.75
N ILE A 29 4.55 -6.52 -4.86
CA ILE A 29 4.56 -7.27 -6.13
C ILE A 29 5.63 -6.79 -7.11
N ALA A 30 6.52 -5.88 -6.72
CA ALA A 30 7.53 -5.31 -7.63
C ALA A 30 8.68 -6.30 -7.87
N PHE A 31 8.61 -7.01 -9.00
CA PHE A 31 9.64 -7.91 -9.51
C PHE A 31 10.14 -7.44 -10.88
N THR A 32 11.33 -7.87 -11.27
CA THR A 32 11.90 -7.66 -12.61
C THR A 32 12.33 -8.98 -13.23
N GLY A 33 12.13 -9.11 -14.54
CA GLY A 33 12.49 -10.32 -15.28
C GLY A 33 11.65 -11.52 -14.89
N GLY A 34 11.91 -12.65 -15.55
CA GLY A 34 11.30 -13.93 -15.24
C GLY A 34 9.88 -14.09 -15.73
N GLU A 35 9.40 -13.21 -16.62
CA GLU A 35 8.25 -13.57 -17.46
C GLU A 35 8.67 -14.66 -18.44
N PRO A 36 7.77 -15.58 -18.84
CA PRO A 36 8.08 -16.62 -19.82
C PRO A 36 8.68 -16.03 -21.10
N GLY A 37 9.91 -16.41 -21.43
CA GLY A 37 10.64 -15.91 -22.61
C GLY A 37 11.52 -14.68 -22.37
N ASP A 38 11.55 -14.14 -21.15
CA ASP A 38 12.50 -13.07 -20.80
C ASP A 38 13.94 -13.59 -20.89
N VAL A 39 14.75 -12.89 -21.69
CA VAL A 39 16.19 -13.15 -21.82
C VAL A 39 16.97 -11.86 -21.58
N TYR A 40 18.23 -12.01 -21.16
CA TYR A 40 19.12 -10.86 -21.12
C TYR A 40 19.33 -10.31 -22.55
N LYS A 41 19.05 -9.02 -22.75
CA LYS A 41 19.11 -8.36 -24.07
C LYS A 41 20.53 -7.92 -24.46
N SER A 42 21.43 -7.80 -23.48
CA SER A 42 22.82 -7.33 -23.66
C SER A 42 23.75 -7.94 -22.60
N GLY A 43 25.06 -7.74 -22.79
CA GLY A 43 26.11 -8.19 -21.87
C GLY A 43 26.49 -9.67 -22.00
N PRO A 44 27.35 -10.19 -21.10
CA PRO A 44 27.90 -11.55 -21.16
C PRO A 44 26.86 -12.67 -21.10
N LYS A 45 25.66 -12.37 -20.57
CA LYS A 45 24.55 -13.33 -20.41
C LYS A 45 23.50 -13.24 -21.51
N LYS A 46 23.76 -12.51 -22.60
CA LYS A 46 22.79 -12.28 -23.68
C LYS A 46 22.19 -13.60 -24.18
N GLY A 47 20.87 -13.65 -24.29
CA GLY A 47 20.12 -14.83 -24.74
C GLY A 47 19.86 -15.89 -23.66
N GLN A 48 20.47 -15.78 -22.47
CA GLN A 48 20.14 -16.66 -21.35
C GLN A 48 18.80 -16.23 -20.71
N PRO A 49 18.01 -17.18 -20.16
CA PRO A 49 16.80 -16.88 -19.42
C PRO A 49 17.08 -15.92 -18.26
N LYS A 50 16.30 -14.85 -18.17
CA LYS A 50 16.39 -13.89 -17.08
C LYS A 50 15.49 -14.36 -15.93
N PRO A 51 16.03 -14.71 -14.76
CA PRO A 51 15.20 -15.14 -13.63
C PRO A 51 14.39 -13.98 -13.05
N ARG A 52 13.28 -14.31 -12.40
CA ARG A 52 12.46 -13.35 -11.65
C ARG A 52 13.25 -12.89 -10.43
N GLN A 53 13.49 -11.59 -10.33
CA GLN A 53 14.26 -10.99 -9.23
C GLN A 53 13.43 -9.92 -8.52
N SER A 54 13.56 -9.79 -7.20
CA SER A 54 12.94 -8.68 -6.46
C SER A 54 13.57 -7.35 -6.87
N THR A 55 12.74 -6.30 -6.89
CA THR A 55 13.22 -4.94 -7.09
C THR A 55 13.63 -4.30 -5.77
N GLY A 56 14.39 -3.21 -5.83
CA GLY A 56 14.76 -2.44 -4.63
C GLY A 56 13.55 -1.89 -3.87
N ALA A 57 12.44 -1.60 -4.54
CA ALA A 57 11.19 -1.17 -3.90
C ALA A 57 10.60 -2.28 -3.02
N ARG A 58 10.55 -3.51 -3.55
CA ARG A 58 10.10 -4.68 -2.80
C ARG A 58 10.98 -4.98 -1.61
N ASP A 59 12.30 -4.97 -1.80
CA ASP A 59 13.26 -5.27 -0.73
C ASP A 59 13.21 -4.21 0.38
N LYS A 60 13.04 -2.93 0.01
CA LYS A 60 12.84 -1.84 0.97
C LYS A 60 11.55 -2.04 1.75
N TYR A 61 10.42 -2.25 1.07
CA TYR A 61 9.13 -2.39 1.75
C TYR A 61 9.09 -3.64 2.65
N MET A 62 9.72 -4.74 2.24
CA MET A 62 9.88 -5.92 3.09
C MET A 62 10.59 -5.59 4.40
N ARG A 63 11.69 -4.81 4.36
CA ARG A 63 12.41 -4.38 5.57
C ARG A 63 11.56 -3.47 6.45
N GLU A 64 10.84 -2.52 5.85
CA GLU A 64 9.90 -1.65 6.58
C GLU A 64 8.89 -2.48 7.38
N ILE A 65 8.23 -3.46 6.74
CA ILE A 65 7.27 -4.34 7.41
C ILE A 65 7.91 -5.18 8.52
N VAL A 66 9.14 -5.67 8.33
CA VAL A 66 9.86 -6.41 9.37
C VAL A 66 10.12 -5.51 10.58
N PHE A 67 10.57 -4.28 10.38
CA PHE A 67 10.80 -3.34 11.49
C PHE A 67 9.52 -2.96 12.21
N GLU A 68 8.41 -2.72 11.49
CA GLU A 68 7.12 -2.44 12.12
C GLU A 68 6.63 -3.59 12.98
N ARG A 69 6.84 -4.85 12.53
CA ARG A 69 6.49 -6.04 13.32
C ARG A 69 7.35 -6.17 14.57
N LEU A 70 8.65 -5.91 14.46
CA LEU A 70 9.57 -5.98 15.60
C LEU A 70 9.29 -4.88 16.63
N ALA A 71 8.91 -3.69 16.17
CA ALA A 71 8.64 -2.53 17.03
C ALA A 71 7.17 -2.44 17.50
N ALA A 72 6.28 -3.29 16.97
CA ALA A 72 4.83 -3.25 17.20
C ALA A 72 4.21 -1.86 16.98
N THR A 73 4.77 -1.09 16.06
CA THR A 73 4.34 0.28 15.74
C THR A 73 4.47 0.53 14.24
N SER A 74 3.60 1.35 13.69
CA SER A 74 3.65 1.76 12.29
C SER A 74 4.78 2.76 12.06
N THR A 75 5.41 2.71 10.88
CA THR A 75 6.35 3.75 10.46
C THR A 75 5.68 5.12 10.45
N HIS A 76 6.37 6.13 10.99
CA HIS A 76 5.92 7.51 10.91
C HIS A 76 5.85 7.97 9.45
N GLN A 77 4.65 8.35 9.01
CA GLN A 77 4.41 8.89 7.68
C GLN A 77 4.85 10.36 7.68
N VAL A 78 6.00 10.66 7.05
CA VAL A 78 6.39 12.05 6.80
C VAL A 78 5.58 12.54 5.60
N GLY A 79 4.49 13.27 5.87
CA GLY A 79 3.65 13.86 4.84
C GLY A 79 4.36 14.95 4.05
N GLY A 80 4.07 15.02 2.74
CA GLY A 80 4.49 16.12 1.89
C GLY A 80 3.35 17.13 1.66
N ARG A 81 3.64 18.23 0.95
CA ARG A 81 2.62 19.22 0.56
C ARG A 81 1.45 18.60 -0.20
N ALA A 82 1.73 17.65 -1.09
CA ALA A 82 0.71 16.94 -1.86
C ALA A 82 -0.18 16.06 -0.98
N THR A 83 0.40 15.38 0.02
CA THR A 83 -0.36 14.57 0.97
C THR A 83 -1.34 15.45 1.74
N LYS A 84 -0.84 16.55 2.33
CA LYS A 84 -1.66 17.51 3.11
C LYS A 84 -2.83 18.08 2.29
N TRP A 85 -2.55 18.50 1.06
CA TRP A 85 -3.60 18.96 0.14
C TRP A 85 -4.66 17.89 -0.12
N GLY A 86 -4.25 16.64 -0.28
CA GLY A 86 -5.17 15.51 -0.42
C GLY A 86 -6.12 15.40 0.77
N GLU A 87 -5.62 15.55 2.00
CA GLU A 87 -6.44 15.50 3.23
C GLU A 87 -7.45 16.65 3.29
N GLU A 88 -7.03 17.85 2.91
CA GLU A 88 -7.87 19.06 2.90
C GLU A 88 -8.98 18.97 1.84
N ILE A 89 -8.71 18.36 0.68
CA ILE A 89 -9.64 18.31 -0.46
C ILE A 89 -10.56 17.08 -0.43
N GLU A 90 -10.17 16.00 0.23
CA GLU A 90 -10.93 14.74 0.27
C GLU A 90 -12.42 14.92 0.63
N PRO A 91 -12.83 15.77 1.61
CA PRO A 91 -14.24 15.97 1.92
C PRO A 91 -15.04 16.57 0.76
N PHE A 92 -14.49 17.56 0.06
CA PHE A 92 -15.13 18.19 -1.10
C PHE A 92 -15.21 17.21 -2.28
N GLY A 93 -14.17 16.38 -2.47
CA GLY A 93 -14.17 15.33 -3.48
C GLY A 93 -15.28 14.30 -3.23
N ARG A 94 -15.49 13.91 -1.96
CA ARG A 94 -16.58 13.00 -1.56
C ARG A 94 -17.94 13.62 -1.84
N GLU A 95 -18.18 14.84 -1.38
CA GLU A 95 -19.43 15.57 -1.58
C GLU A 95 -19.79 15.67 -3.07
N GLN A 96 -18.81 15.99 -3.93
CA GLN A 96 -19.04 16.06 -5.36
C GLN A 96 -19.48 14.72 -5.96
N VAL A 97 -18.90 13.60 -5.53
CA VAL A 97 -19.30 12.26 -6.01
C VAL A 97 -20.70 11.91 -5.51
N GLU A 98 -21.04 12.23 -4.26
CA GLU A 98 -22.38 12.01 -3.70
C GLU A 98 -23.43 12.82 -4.46
N LEU A 99 -23.17 14.10 -4.75
CA LEU A 99 -24.06 14.98 -5.51
C LEU A 99 -24.28 14.49 -6.94
N VAL A 100 -23.22 14.07 -7.64
CA VAL A 100 -23.29 13.64 -9.04
C VAL A 100 -23.93 12.27 -9.19
N THR A 101 -23.66 11.34 -8.25
CA THR A 101 -24.10 9.95 -8.37
C THR A 101 -25.40 9.66 -7.62
N GLY A 102 -25.79 10.50 -6.65
CA GLY A 102 -26.93 10.27 -5.77
C GLY A 102 -26.69 9.21 -4.68
N HIS A 103 -25.48 8.65 -4.58
CA HIS A 103 -25.14 7.68 -3.54
C HIS A 103 -24.70 8.39 -2.25
N ILE A 104 -24.91 7.72 -1.12
CA ILE A 104 -24.38 8.12 0.18
C ILE A 104 -23.09 7.33 0.42
N ILE A 105 -21.97 8.02 0.64
CA ILE A 105 -20.66 7.42 0.92
C ILE A 105 -20.42 7.43 2.43
N ALA A 106 -20.48 6.26 3.03
CA ALA A 106 -20.09 6.07 4.42
C ALA A 106 -18.55 5.92 4.54
N PRO A 107 -17.87 6.68 5.43
CA PRO A 107 -16.45 6.47 5.70
C PRO A 107 -16.16 5.05 6.19
N GLY A 108 -15.15 4.41 5.60
CA GLY A 108 -14.63 3.12 6.02
C GLY A 108 -13.47 3.26 7.01
N GLY A 109 -13.28 2.24 7.85
CA GLY A 109 -12.07 2.08 8.65
C GLY A 109 -11.00 1.29 7.88
N PHE A 110 -10.02 0.74 8.61
CA PHE A 110 -9.08 -0.23 8.04
C PHE A 110 -9.66 -1.64 8.10
N PHE A 111 -9.70 -2.33 6.97
CA PHE A 111 -10.23 -3.69 6.86
C PHE A 111 -9.12 -4.68 6.53
N THR A 112 -8.99 -5.74 7.34
CA THR A 112 -8.08 -6.84 7.06
C THR A 112 -8.69 -7.80 6.05
N HIS A 113 -7.84 -8.42 5.22
CA HIS A 113 -8.28 -9.40 4.25
C HIS A 113 -8.76 -10.68 4.96
N LEU A 114 -9.96 -11.16 4.60
CA LEU A 114 -10.63 -12.29 5.26
C LEU A 114 -9.78 -13.57 5.38
N ARG A 115 -8.94 -13.83 4.37
CA ARG A 115 -8.04 -15.00 4.35
C ARG A 115 -6.62 -14.71 4.84
N TYR A 116 -6.17 -13.47 4.76
CA TYR A 116 -4.76 -13.10 4.88
C TYR A 116 -4.62 -11.94 5.83
N GLU A 117 -4.46 -12.23 7.12
CA GLU A 117 -4.42 -11.22 8.17
C GLU A 117 -3.32 -10.16 7.98
N PHE A 118 -2.25 -10.53 7.27
CA PHE A 118 -1.15 -9.63 6.95
C PHE A 118 -1.48 -8.64 5.81
N LEU A 119 -2.67 -8.69 5.20
CA LEU A 119 -3.15 -7.77 4.18
C LEU A 119 -4.31 -6.92 4.71
N GLY A 120 -4.37 -5.65 4.31
CA GLY A 120 -5.54 -4.81 4.56
C GLY A 120 -5.61 -3.54 3.72
N ALA A 121 -6.75 -2.87 3.78
CA ALA A 121 -7.05 -1.62 3.07
C ALA A 121 -7.74 -0.62 3.99
#